data_AF-A0AAU5H799-F1
#
_entry.id   AF-A0AAU5H799-F1
#
_cell.length_a   1.000
_cell.length_b   1.000
_cell.length_c   1.000
_cell.angle_alpha   90.00
_cell.angle_beta   90.00
_cell.angle_gamma   90.00
#
_symmetry.space_group_name_H-M   'P 1'
#
loop_
_entity.id
_entity.type
_entity.pdbx_description
1 polymer ?
#
loop_
_entity_poly.entity_id
_entity_poly.type
_entity_poly.pdbx_seq_one_letter_code
_entity_poly.pdbx_strand_id
1 'polypeptide(L)'
;MSTETRFSGTGQDAADNLEALRQRELARRVALQAARARGERPAVVRSAPTQTAEGTVKPLLSAEEPVVNANALAEAPRIPEGFADQEAWVRASAFAGRALPGLAPGAQSVRELSARLLASAAVDAAAQMEPVDGVALLADASDHGLPVLNPTAVARARALLERAPLPLAGEPHTAWQVYQDEQRVVEYKIPADRQKALLSVLPLPQLDDLIDEEWITAAPEPDGSPRTAYLRARLAPEALNDEELSLLGWRLERERREAGPGTELGPDWSDTWRLLWRLQQGDTRAVDDDWPTLPRTARELLNELRAVRQTGRVPHGLAADQALWPLLERLAPEAHSDFKKFQGWLAIRRLLRALRHAHRAEIHGDHELADAQRRAAWDLAGRLAYASQLVRWEAQNIRAYLLAPTDPAEAGTYLALDAESHQARQNELGDATVARLVRNRSFLARRRASDRDRPVNPYLVLGVEDGSPEWKQSWRAVRRELDEAGRVRVNQAKDAIEAAQREGRDTDRLVVPLAPDCWAAPTSVSHRLDLPPEPMERATEPPSESDREWARTAAAREIITMATSRPPQAAKHLAASRDPESSAP
;
A
#
# COMPACT_ATOMS: atom_id res chain seq x y z
N MET A 1 -7.44 45.94 -45.85
CA MET A 1 -8.26 45.36 -44.77
C MET A 1 -7.37 44.51 -43.89
N SER A 2 -7.83 44.20 -42.66
CA SER A 2 -7.31 43.11 -41.80
C SER A 2 -5.83 43.18 -41.40
N THR A 3 -5.57 43.74 -40.23
CA THR A 3 -4.34 43.50 -39.45
C THR A 3 -4.58 42.38 -38.44
N GLU A 4 -3.80 41.32 -38.49
CA GLU A 4 -3.78 40.29 -37.43
C GLU A 4 -3.22 40.88 -36.13
N THR A 5 -3.76 40.48 -34.98
CA THR A 5 -3.20 40.78 -33.65
C THR A 5 -2.98 39.46 -32.92
N ARG A 6 -1.72 39.11 -32.64
CA ARG A 6 -1.38 37.86 -31.93
C ARG A 6 -1.53 38.06 -30.43
N PHE A 7 -2.35 37.21 -29.79
CA PHE A 7 -2.28 36.96 -28.35
C PHE A 7 -1.60 35.60 -28.12
N SER A 8 -0.50 35.60 -27.38
CA SER A 8 0.19 34.41 -26.88
C SER A 8 0.97 34.83 -25.63
N GLY A 9 0.73 34.15 -24.50
CA GLY A 9 1.28 34.56 -23.19
C GLY A 9 0.30 34.34 -22.03
N THR A 10 -0.26 33.13 -21.92
CA THR A 10 -1.13 32.73 -20.77
C THR A 10 -0.93 31.27 -20.33
N GLY A 11 -0.50 30.37 -21.23
CA GLY A 11 -0.22 28.98 -20.89
C GLY A 11 1.14 28.75 -20.20
N GLN A 12 2.16 29.53 -20.57
CA GLN A 12 3.52 29.40 -20.03
C GLN A 12 3.55 29.79 -18.55
N ASP A 13 3.11 31.01 -18.24
CA ASP A 13 3.04 31.59 -16.90
C ASP A 13 2.26 30.71 -15.91
N ALA A 14 1.22 29.99 -16.38
CA ALA A 14 0.45 29.08 -15.54
C ALA A 14 1.24 27.82 -15.14
N ALA A 15 2.04 27.26 -16.06
CA ALA A 15 2.93 26.14 -15.79
C ALA A 15 4.11 26.56 -14.89
N ASP A 16 4.73 27.70 -15.19
CA ASP A 16 5.86 28.24 -14.43
C ASP A 16 5.46 28.59 -12.98
N ASN A 17 4.25 29.12 -12.76
CA ASN A 17 3.71 29.33 -11.41
C ASN A 17 3.43 28.00 -10.68
N LEU A 18 2.92 26.96 -11.38
CA LEU A 18 2.72 25.64 -10.80
C LEU A 18 4.04 24.99 -10.39
N GLU A 19 5.10 25.13 -11.19
CA GLU A 19 6.41 24.62 -10.84
C GLU A 19 7.05 25.44 -9.69
N ALA A 20 6.93 26.76 -9.68
CA ALA A 20 7.36 27.60 -8.57
C ALA A 20 6.65 27.25 -7.24
N LEU A 21 5.36 26.88 -7.28
CA LEU A 21 4.62 26.37 -6.13
C LEU A 21 5.14 25.00 -5.67
N ARG A 22 5.36 24.05 -6.60
CA ARG A 22 5.95 22.73 -6.30
C ARG A 22 7.33 22.85 -5.66
N GLN A 23 8.19 23.72 -6.19
CA GLN A 23 9.52 23.98 -5.64
C GLN A 23 9.47 24.62 -4.24
N ARG A 24 8.53 25.55 -3.99
CA ARG A 24 8.31 26.13 -2.65
C ARG A 24 7.84 25.09 -1.63
N GLU A 25 6.91 24.21 -2.00
CA GLU A 25 6.41 23.18 -1.10
C GLU A 25 7.45 22.08 -0.83
N LEU A 26 8.26 21.70 -1.84
CA LEU A 26 9.43 20.84 -1.62
C LEU A 26 10.45 21.48 -0.65
N ALA A 27 10.77 22.76 -0.83
CA ALA A 27 11.67 23.48 0.07
C ALA A 27 11.11 23.56 1.50
N ARG A 28 9.80 23.77 1.67
CA ARG A 28 9.10 23.75 2.96
C ARG A 28 9.14 22.38 3.62
N ARG A 29 8.90 21.30 2.87
CA ARG A 29 8.96 19.91 3.36
C ARG A 29 10.38 19.55 3.83
N VAL A 30 11.41 19.90 3.06
CA VAL A 30 12.82 19.72 3.46
C VAL A 30 13.17 20.55 4.70
N ALA A 31 12.71 21.79 4.80
CA ALA A 31 12.94 22.64 5.98
C ALA A 31 12.27 22.07 7.25
N LEU A 32 11.04 21.56 7.15
CA LEU A 32 10.32 20.93 8.26
C LEU A 32 10.98 19.61 8.69
N GLN A 33 11.41 18.77 7.74
CA GLN A 33 12.19 17.57 8.05
C GLN A 33 13.52 17.91 8.74
N ALA A 34 14.23 18.93 8.27
CA ALA A 34 15.49 19.38 8.89
C ALA A 34 15.31 19.97 10.30
N ALA A 35 14.21 20.69 10.56
CA ALA A 35 13.87 21.18 11.89
C ALA A 35 13.51 20.02 12.85
N ARG A 36 12.66 19.09 12.41
CA ARG A 36 12.33 17.86 13.16
C ARG A 36 13.59 17.02 13.48
N ALA A 37 14.50 16.87 12.53
CA ALA A 37 15.77 16.16 12.71
C ALA A 37 16.73 16.82 13.71
N ARG A 38 16.62 18.13 13.96
CA ARG A 38 17.36 18.86 15.00
C ARG A 38 16.61 18.94 16.34
N GLY A 39 15.39 18.40 16.44
CA GLY A 39 14.53 18.55 17.62
C GLY A 39 14.00 19.97 17.83
N GLU A 40 14.11 20.84 16.82
CA GLU A 40 13.72 22.25 16.90
C GLU A 40 12.21 22.41 16.73
N ARG A 41 11.54 22.98 17.73
CA ARG A 41 10.13 23.38 17.61
C ARG A 41 10.02 24.52 16.58
N PRO A 42 9.07 24.47 15.62
CA PRO A 42 8.78 25.62 14.77
C PRO A 42 8.40 26.84 15.62
N ALA A 43 9.17 27.93 15.49
CA ALA A 43 8.87 29.18 16.18
C ALA A 43 7.64 29.83 15.54
N VAL A 44 6.48 29.71 16.18
CA VAL A 44 5.26 30.43 15.78
C VAL A 44 5.51 31.93 15.93
N VAL A 45 5.60 32.63 14.80
CA VAL A 45 5.80 34.08 14.76
C VAL A 45 4.54 34.79 15.25
N ARG A 46 4.48 35.03 16.56
CA ARG A 46 3.45 35.87 17.18
C ARG A 46 3.79 37.34 16.94
N SER A 47 3.13 37.95 15.97
CA SER A 47 3.11 39.41 15.79
C SER A 47 2.44 40.06 17.01
N ALA A 48 3.24 40.57 17.94
CA ALA A 48 2.74 41.27 19.12
C ALA A 48 2.37 42.73 18.77
N PRO A 49 1.17 43.23 19.16
CA PRO A 49 0.84 44.65 19.04
C PRO A 49 1.56 45.45 20.13
N THR A 50 2.28 46.50 19.74
CA THR A 50 3.03 47.36 20.65
C THR A 50 2.09 48.19 21.53
N GLN A 51 2.11 47.98 22.84
CA GLN A 51 1.63 48.98 23.80
C GLN A 51 2.75 49.97 24.10
N THR A 52 2.48 51.26 23.94
CA THR A 52 3.25 52.35 24.53
C THR A 52 2.29 53.22 25.33
N ALA A 53 2.57 53.38 26.63
CA ALA A 53 1.73 54.13 27.55
C ALA A 53 2.57 55.18 28.28
N GLU A 54 2.40 56.44 27.89
CA GLU A 54 2.82 57.60 28.66
C GLU A 54 1.65 58.61 28.69
N GLY A 55 1.39 59.36 29.75
CA GLY A 55 2.07 59.36 31.05
C GLY A 55 2.30 60.78 31.58
N THR A 56 1.24 61.51 31.93
CA THR A 56 1.36 62.87 32.50
C THR A 56 0.23 63.14 33.51
N VAL A 57 0.52 63.91 34.57
CA VAL A 57 -0.20 63.80 35.86
C VAL A 57 -0.47 65.16 36.52
N LYS A 58 -1.75 65.42 36.88
CA LYS A 58 -2.25 66.42 37.87
C LYS A 58 -1.97 67.92 37.56
N PRO A 59 -2.53 68.90 38.34
CA PRO A 59 -3.49 68.85 39.46
C PRO A 59 -4.83 69.58 39.10
N LEU A 60 -5.68 70.23 39.93
CA LEU A 60 -5.78 70.55 41.38
C LEU A 60 -7.25 70.92 41.76
N LEU A 61 -7.76 70.50 42.94
CA LEU A 61 -8.99 70.99 43.63
C LEU A 61 -10.35 70.88 42.87
N SER A 62 -11.54 71.00 43.49
CA SER A 62 -11.97 71.25 44.89
C SER A 62 -12.97 70.18 45.38
N ALA A 63 -13.29 70.17 46.67
CA ALA A 63 -14.32 69.32 47.28
C ALA A 63 -15.62 70.08 47.55
N GLU A 64 -16.77 69.40 47.52
CA GLU A 64 -18.00 69.81 48.20
C GLU A 64 -18.90 68.59 48.50
N GLU A 65 -19.22 68.41 49.79
CA GLU A 65 -20.25 67.52 50.33
C GLU A 65 -21.24 68.39 51.15
N PRO A 66 -22.44 67.90 51.52
CA PRO A 66 -23.39 67.13 50.71
C PRO A 66 -24.80 67.74 50.80
N VAL A 67 -25.75 67.30 49.95
CA VAL A 67 -27.19 67.52 50.19
C VAL A 67 -27.93 66.20 50.24
N VAL A 68 -28.18 65.72 51.46
CA VAL A 68 -29.00 64.53 51.71
C VAL A 68 -30.47 64.88 51.50
N ASN A 69 -31.06 64.38 50.41
CA ASN A 69 -32.49 64.53 50.14
C ASN A 69 -33.22 63.23 50.52
N ALA A 70 -33.55 63.10 51.81
CA ALA A 70 -34.19 61.90 52.35
C ALA A 70 -35.70 61.90 52.07
N ASN A 71 -36.13 61.23 50.99
CA ASN A 71 -37.49 60.68 50.88
C ASN A 71 -37.62 59.64 49.76
N ALA A 72 -37.13 58.43 50.03
CA ALA A 72 -37.58 57.21 49.36
C ALA A 72 -37.47 56.03 50.33
N LEU A 73 -38.60 55.55 50.84
CA LEU A 73 -38.69 54.23 51.49
C LEU A 73 -38.62 53.16 50.40
N ALA A 74 -37.40 52.90 49.92
CA ALA A 74 -37.16 51.84 48.97
C ALA A 74 -37.41 50.49 49.66
N GLU A 75 -38.43 49.75 49.22
CA GLU A 75 -38.57 48.34 49.56
C GLU A 75 -37.27 47.60 49.24
N ALA A 76 -36.80 46.74 50.14
CA ALA A 76 -35.63 45.91 49.87
C ALA A 76 -35.89 45.08 48.59
N PRO A 77 -34.97 45.09 47.61
CA PRO A 77 -35.18 44.38 46.35
C PRO A 77 -35.39 42.89 46.63
N ARG A 78 -36.55 42.36 46.24
CA ARG A 78 -36.90 40.96 46.43
C ARG A 78 -36.09 40.13 45.44
N ILE A 79 -35.06 39.43 45.93
CA ILE A 79 -34.26 38.48 45.14
C ILE A 79 -35.22 37.43 44.55
N PRO A 80 -35.30 37.27 43.21
CA PRO A 80 -36.17 36.26 42.60
C PRO A 80 -35.72 34.84 42.87
N GLU A 81 -36.63 33.88 42.69
CA GLU A 81 -36.38 32.48 42.98
C GLU A 81 -35.20 31.91 42.16
N GLY A 82 -34.28 31.24 42.85
CA GLY A 82 -33.13 30.55 42.25
C GLY A 82 -31.80 31.32 42.25
N PHE A 83 -31.77 32.57 42.71
CA PHE A 83 -30.52 33.31 42.93
C PHE A 83 -30.00 33.16 44.36
N ALA A 84 -28.68 33.03 44.53
CA ALA A 84 -28.05 32.83 45.83
C ALA A 84 -27.94 34.13 46.67
N ASP A 85 -27.74 35.26 45.98
CA ASP A 85 -27.58 36.58 46.59
C ASP A 85 -28.02 37.70 45.62
N GLN A 86 -28.05 38.93 46.15
CA GLN A 86 -28.46 40.14 45.41
C GLN A 86 -27.50 40.48 44.25
N GLU A 87 -26.21 40.16 44.36
CA GLU A 87 -25.24 40.44 43.30
C GLU A 87 -25.38 39.46 42.13
N ALA A 88 -25.65 38.18 42.41
CA ALA A 88 -25.89 37.16 41.41
C ALA A 88 -27.11 37.52 40.54
N TRP A 89 -28.17 38.04 41.17
CA TRP A 89 -29.31 38.61 40.45
C TRP A 89 -28.93 39.84 39.62
N VAL A 90 -28.16 40.79 40.16
CA VAL A 90 -27.69 41.96 39.39
C VAL A 90 -26.82 41.54 38.19
N ARG A 91 -25.91 40.57 38.36
CA ARG A 91 -25.08 40.01 37.29
C ARG A 91 -25.96 39.38 36.20
N ALA A 92 -26.86 38.46 36.56
CA ALA A 92 -27.76 37.80 35.61
C ALA A 92 -28.74 38.76 34.91
N SER A 93 -29.24 39.78 35.61
CA SER A 93 -30.12 40.81 35.03
C SER A 93 -29.36 41.71 34.05
N ALA A 94 -28.11 42.08 34.38
CA ALA A 94 -27.23 42.84 33.49
C ALA A 94 -26.80 42.03 32.25
N PHE A 95 -26.65 40.71 32.37
CA PHE A 95 -26.49 39.80 31.21
C PHE A 95 -27.75 39.81 30.34
N ALA A 96 -28.91 39.52 30.91
CA ALA A 96 -30.17 39.42 30.16
C ALA A 96 -30.52 40.70 29.41
N GLY A 97 -30.30 41.87 30.03
CA GLY A 97 -30.52 43.18 29.40
C GLY A 97 -29.56 43.52 28.24
N ARG A 98 -28.43 42.82 28.10
CA ARG A 98 -27.52 42.94 26.93
C ARG A 98 -27.79 41.87 25.88
N ALA A 99 -28.00 40.63 26.32
CA ALA A 99 -27.89 39.45 25.48
C ALA A 99 -29.25 38.84 25.06
N LEU A 100 -30.35 39.18 25.73
CA LEU A 100 -31.68 38.62 25.48
C LEU A 100 -32.73 39.71 25.14
N PRO A 101 -32.51 40.54 24.09
CA PRO A 101 -33.38 41.68 23.75
C PRO A 101 -34.81 41.28 23.34
N GLY A 102 -35.08 39.99 23.10
CA GLY A 102 -36.42 39.46 22.79
C GLY A 102 -37.36 39.31 23.99
N LEU A 103 -36.89 39.53 25.24
CA LEU A 103 -37.75 39.55 26.44
C LEU A 103 -38.60 40.83 26.45
N ALA A 104 -39.73 40.77 25.75
CA ALA A 104 -40.54 41.93 25.38
C ALA A 104 -41.09 42.72 26.59
N PRO A 105 -41.13 44.07 26.52
CA PRO A 105 -41.60 44.92 27.61
C PRO A 105 -43.14 44.87 27.75
N GLY A 106 -43.65 43.82 28.38
CA GLY A 106 -45.10 43.64 28.61
C GLY A 106 -45.52 42.48 29.51
N ALA A 107 -44.65 41.49 29.78
CA ALA A 107 -44.98 40.32 30.59
C ALA A 107 -43.95 40.10 31.70
N GLN A 108 -44.21 40.73 32.87
CA GLN A 108 -43.29 40.85 34.02
C GLN A 108 -42.01 41.61 33.68
N SER A 109 -41.51 42.45 34.59
CA SER A 109 -40.22 43.09 34.35
C SER A 109 -39.09 42.05 34.48
N VAL A 110 -37.95 42.25 33.82
CA VAL A 110 -36.77 41.35 33.93
C VAL A 110 -36.29 41.19 35.39
N ARG A 111 -36.73 42.08 36.28
CA ARG A 111 -36.51 42.04 37.74
C ARG A 111 -37.31 40.96 38.47
N GLU A 112 -38.38 40.44 37.88
CA GLU A 112 -39.28 39.44 38.48
C GLU A 112 -39.01 38.01 37.99
N LEU A 113 -38.26 37.84 36.90
CA LEU A 113 -37.98 36.53 36.31
C LEU A 113 -37.05 35.69 37.21
N SER A 114 -37.45 34.44 37.46
CA SER A 114 -36.62 33.47 38.19
C SER A 114 -35.38 33.07 37.40
N ALA A 115 -34.34 32.61 38.09
CA ALA A 115 -33.09 32.18 37.46
C ALA A 115 -33.31 31.08 36.40
N ARG A 116 -34.36 30.26 36.57
CA ARG A 116 -34.75 29.19 35.63
C ARG A 116 -35.41 29.73 34.35
N LEU A 117 -36.20 30.80 34.42
CA LEU A 117 -36.80 31.42 33.23
C LEU A 117 -35.75 32.15 32.40
N LEU A 118 -34.83 32.85 33.06
CA LEU A 118 -33.69 33.50 32.40
C LEU A 118 -32.71 32.47 31.79
N ALA A 119 -32.47 31.34 32.47
CA ALA A 119 -31.70 30.24 31.92
C ALA A 119 -32.39 29.59 30.69
N SER A 120 -33.72 29.40 30.72
CA SER A 120 -34.45 28.93 29.53
C SER A 120 -34.28 29.90 28.37
N ALA A 121 -34.58 31.20 28.57
CA ALA A 121 -34.47 32.20 27.51
C ALA A 121 -33.04 32.31 26.92
N ALA A 122 -31.99 32.09 27.72
CA ALA A 122 -30.61 32.01 27.23
C ALA A 122 -30.34 30.76 26.38
N VAL A 123 -30.88 29.60 26.77
CA VAL A 123 -30.78 28.35 26.00
C VAL A 123 -31.60 28.41 24.72
N ASP A 124 -32.82 28.94 24.79
CA ASP A 124 -33.72 29.15 23.65
C ASP A 124 -33.11 30.12 22.63
N ALA A 125 -32.46 31.19 23.09
CA ALA A 125 -31.71 32.12 22.23
C ALA A 125 -30.46 31.48 21.61
N ALA A 126 -29.65 30.76 22.41
CA ALA A 126 -28.45 30.08 21.91
C ALA A 126 -28.75 29.03 20.83
N ALA A 127 -29.93 28.39 20.89
CA ALA A 127 -30.40 27.45 19.88
C ALA A 127 -30.83 28.09 18.54
N GLN A 128 -30.93 29.43 18.45
CA GLN A 128 -31.23 30.18 17.22
C GLN A 128 -30.00 30.87 16.62
N MET A 129 -28.83 30.71 17.22
CA MET A 129 -27.56 31.31 16.77
C MET A 129 -26.69 30.30 16.01
N GLU A 130 -25.65 30.78 15.33
CA GLU A 130 -24.58 29.89 14.86
C GLU A 130 -23.96 29.16 16.06
N PRO A 131 -23.65 27.85 15.99
CA PRO A 131 -23.41 27.04 17.18
C PRO A 131 -22.27 27.52 18.07
N VAL A 132 -21.20 28.07 17.50
CA VAL A 132 -20.05 28.58 18.28
C VAL A 132 -20.44 29.83 19.07
N ASP A 133 -21.26 30.71 18.48
CA ASP A 133 -21.76 31.93 19.14
C ASP A 133 -22.86 31.61 20.16
N GLY A 134 -23.70 30.60 19.89
CA GLY A 134 -24.62 30.05 20.87
C GLY A 134 -23.90 29.45 22.10
N VAL A 135 -22.77 28.76 21.89
CA VAL A 135 -21.91 28.30 23.00
C VAL A 135 -21.23 29.47 23.73
N ALA A 136 -20.86 30.55 23.03
CA ALA A 136 -20.36 31.77 23.67
C ALA A 136 -21.43 32.42 24.57
N LEU A 137 -22.68 32.51 24.10
CA LEU A 137 -23.81 33.01 24.88
C LEU A 137 -24.07 32.16 26.13
N LEU A 138 -24.00 30.83 26.02
CA LEU A 138 -24.16 29.90 27.16
C LEU A 138 -23.00 29.98 28.16
N ALA A 139 -21.77 30.24 27.69
CA ALA A 139 -20.63 30.49 28.56
C ALA A 139 -20.80 31.80 29.34
N ASP A 140 -21.13 32.92 28.68
CA ASP A 140 -21.36 34.22 29.33
C ASP A 140 -22.53 34.18 30.32
N ALA A 141 -23.62 33.48 29.96
CA ALA A 141 -24.75 33.22 30.85
C ALA A 141 -24.34 32.45 32.12
N SER A 142 -23.51 31.42 31.97
CA SER A 142 -22.99 30.64 33.10
C SER A 142 -22.03 31.45 33.98
N ASP A 143 -21.21 32.33 33.38
CA ASP A 143 -20.26 33.18 34.10
C ASP A 143 -20.98 34.31 34.87
N HIS A 144 -22.15 34.75 34.38
CA HIS A 144 -23.09 35.61 35.11
C HIS A 144 -23.97 34.86 36.12
N GLY A 145 -23.79 33.54 36.29
CA GLY A 145 -24.41 32.74 37.34
C GLY A 145 -25.76 32.09 36.99
N LEU A 146 -26.15 32.05 35.71
CA LEU A 146 -27.37 31.33 35.29
C LEU A 146 -27.10 29.81 35.19
N PRO A 147 -28.02 28.95 35.67
CA PRO A 147 -27.88 27.49 35.63
C PRO A 147 -28.15 26.88 34.24
N VAL A 148 -27.44 27.35 33.21
CA VAL A 148 -27.62 26.94 31.80
C VAL A 148 -26.78 25.72 31.39
N LEU A 149 -25.65 25.49 32.06
CA LEU A 149 -24.70 24.41 31.77
C LEU A 149 -24.27 23.71 33.07
N ASN A 150 -23.91 22.44 32.99
CA ASN A 150 -23.25 21.74 34.10
C ASN A 150 -21.72 22.01 34.08
N PRO A 151 -20.98 21.78 35.18
CA PRO A 151 -19.55 22.14 35.24
C PRO A 151 -18.69 21.51 34.13
N THR A 152 -19.01 20.29 33.70
CA THR A 152 -18.35 19.63 32.56
C THR A 152 -18.61 20.35 31.25
N ALA A 153 -19.86 20.75 30.99
CA ALA A 153 -20.24 21.47 29.77
C ALA A 153 -19.70 22.91 29.75
N VAL A 154 -19.57 23.59 30.90
CA VAL A 154 -18.85 24.87 31.01
C VAL A 154 -17.37 24.71 30.64
N ALA A 155 -16.71 23.66 31.15
CA ALA A 155 -15.31 23.39 30.81
C ALA A 155 -15.13 23.05 29.32
N ARG A 156 -16.07 22.29 28.72
CA ARG A 156 -16.10 22.04 27.27
C ARG A 156 -16.33 23.33 26.46
N ALA A 157 -17.28 24.17 26.86
CA ALA A 157 -17.61 25.42 26.20
C ALA A 157 -16.40 26.37 26.13
N ARG A 158 -15.73 26.62 27.27
CA ARG A 158 -14.52 27.47 27.31
C ARG A 158 -13.40 26.90 26.44
N ALA A 159 -13.12 25.60 26.54
CA ALA A 159 -12.12 24.93 25.72
C ALA A 159 -12.39 25.01 24.20
N LEU A 160 -13.66 25.04 23.77
CA LEU A 160 -14.06 25.20 22.36
C LEU A 160 -13.89 26.64 21.84
N LEU A 161 -14.13 27.62 22.70
CA LEU A 161 -13.95 29.04 22.40
C LEU A 161 -12.46 29.38 22.33
N GLU A 162 -11.65 28.88 23.28
CA GLU A 162 -10.19 29.01 23.32
C GLU A 162 -9.45 28.20 22.23
N ARG A 163 -10.15 27.31 21.51
CA ARG A 163 -9.56 26.28 20.62
C ARG A 163 -8.49 25.42 21.31
N ALA A 164 -8.68 25.16 22.59
CA ALA A 164 -7.76 24.42 23.46
C ALA A 164 -8.49 23.22 24.09
N PRO A 165 -8.82 22.16 23.31
CA PRO A 165 -9.59 21.02 23.79
C PRO A 165 -8.89 20.28 24.93
N LEU A 166 -9.31 20.59 26.16
CA LEU A 166 -8.80 19.98 27.38
C LEU A 166 -8.91 18.44 27.33
N PRO A 167 -7.97 17.69 27.93
CA PRO A 167 -7.98 16.22 27.99
C PRO A 167 -9.00 15.68 29.02
N LEU A 168 -10.20 16.25 29.03
CA LEU A 168 -11.36 15.70 29.72
C LEU A 168 -11.72 14.34 29.08
N ALA A 169 -12.10 13.37 29.90
CA ALA A 169 -12.62 12.09 29.40
C ALA A 169 -13.92 12.34 28.62
N GLY A 170 -13.84 12.21 27.29
CA GLY A 170 -15.01 12.16 26.43
C GLY A 170 -15.76 10.84 26.60
N GLU A 171 -17.08 10.88 26.52
CA GLU A 171 -17.87 9.68 26.25
C GLU A 171 -17.60 9.27 24.80
N PRO A 172 -17.38 7.97 24.50
CA PRO A 172 -17.00 7.53 23.16
C PRO A 172 -18.11 7.86 22.16
N HIS A 173 -17.72 8.20 20.92
CA HIS A 173 -18.60 8.58 19.81
C HIS A 173 -19.40 9.89 20.01
N THR A 174 -19.05 10.74 20.99
CA THR A 174 -19.55 12.13 21.07
C THR A 174 -18.87 13.04 20.03
N ALA A 175 -19.58 14.07 19.57
CA ALA A 175 -19.00 15.09 18.69
C ALA A 175 -17.91 15.90 19.41
N TRP A 176 -18.05 16.06 20.74
CA TRP A 176 -16.96 16.53 21.60
C TRP A 176 -15.70 15.67 21.48
N GLN A 177 -15.83 14.34 21.55
CA GLN A 177 -14.68 13.43 21.43
C GLN A 177 -14.07 13.48 20.02
N VAL A 178 -14.88 13.64 18.97
CA VAL A 178 -14.43 13.86 17.59
C VAL A 178 -13.59 15.12 17.49
N TYR A 179 -14.05 16.26 18.00
CA TYR A 179 -13.27 17.52 18.01
C TYR A 179 -11.98 17.40 18.84
N GLN A 180 -12.01 16.72 19.99
CA GLN A 180 -10.80 16.43 20.77
C GLN A 180 -9.78 15.58 19.99
N ASP A 181 -10.22 14.55 19.26
CA ASP A 181 -9.31 13.65 18.54
C ASP A 181 -8.83 14.27 17.22
N GLU A 182 -9.67 15.05 16.52
CA GLU A 182 -9.33 15.79 15.30
C GLU A 182 -8.27 16.87 15.54
N GLN A 183 -8.38 17.68 16.59
CA GLN A 183 -7.32 18.62 16.96
C GLN A 183 -6.04 17.92 17.45
N ARG A 184 -6.14 16.70 18.00
CA ARG A 184 -5.00 15.99 18.61
C ARG A 184 -4.27 15.01 17.69
N VAL A 185 -4.86 14.57 16.58
CA VAL A 185 -4.22 13.63 15.64
C VAL A 185 -2.95 14.22 15.01
N VAL A 186 -2.90 15.56 14.92
CA VAL A 186 -1.74 16.36 14.46
C VAL A 186 -0.57 16.32 15.44
N GLU A 187 -0.83 16.20 16.74
CA GLU A 187 0.18 16.23 17.82
C GLU A 187 0.52 14.84 18.39
N TYR A 188 -0.44 13.92 18.39
CA TYR A 188 -0.35 12.61 19.05
C TYR A 188 -0.93 11.50 18.17
N LYS A 189 -0.24 10.36 18.10
CA LYS A 189 -0.77 9.15 17.47
C LYS A 189 -1.93 8.58 18.28
N ILE A 190 -3.16 8.90 17.90
CA ILE A 190 -4.39 8.37 18.53
C ILE A 190 -4.60 6.89 18.16
N PRO A 191 -5.23 6.08 19.04
CA PRO A 191 -5.58 4.68 18.77
C PRO A 191 -6.41 4.47 17.49
N ALA A 192 -6.24 3.31 16.85
CA ALA A 192 -6.89 2.98 15.58
C ALA A 192 -8.42 3.13 15.61
N ASP A 193 -9.08 2.72 16.69
CA ASP A 193 -10.55 2.81 16.82
C ASP A 193 -11.04 4.27 16.87
N ARG A 194 -10.20 5.20 17.35
CA ARG A 194 -10.48 6.64 17.30
C ARG A 194 -10.27 7.21 15.89
N GLN A 195 -9.24 6.75 15.16
CA GLN A 195 -9.06 7.10 13.75
C GLN A 195 -10.27 6.64 12.91
N LYS A 196 -10.75 5.39 13.12
CA LYS A 196 -11.99 4.88 12.51
C LYS A 196 -13.22 5.72 12.85
N ALA A 197 -13.32 6.24 14.08
CA ALA A 197 -14.39 7.15 14.49
C ALA A 197 -14.30 8.56 13.85
N LEU A 198 -13.11 9.06 13.51
CA LEU A 198 -12.96 10.28 12.70
C LEU A 198 -13.36 10.03 11.24
N LEU A 199 -12.93 8.89 10.68
CA LEU A 199 -13.17 8.48 9.28
C LEU A 199 -14.65 8.30 8.92
N SER A 200 -15.53 8.04 9.89
CA SER A 200 -16.98 7.94 9.63
C SER A 200 -17.72 9.28 9.65
N VAL A 201 -17.15 10.36 10.21
CA VAL A 201 -17.87 11.62 10.46
C VAL A 201 -17.28 12.86 9.81
N LEU A 202 -15.95 13.00 9.71
CA LEU A 202 -15.32 14.23 9.21
C LEU A 202 -15.58 14.45 7.71
N PRO A 203 -15.51 15.69 7.19
CA PRO A 203 -15.55 15.94 5.74
C PRO A 203 -14.42 15.21 5.01
N LEU A 204 -14.71 14.64 3.83
CA LEU A 204 -13.69 13.96 3.01
C LEU A 204 -12.49 14.87 2.64
N PRO A 205 -12.68 16.15 2.24
CA PRO A 205 -11.56 17.07 2.00
C PRO A 205 -10.61 17.22 3.19
N GLN A 206 -11.14 17.17 4.42
CA GLN A 206 -10.33 17.23 5.64
C GLN A 206 -9.64 15.88 5.90
N LEU A 207 -10.35 14.76 5.76
CA LEU A 207 -9.77 13.43 5.92
C LEU A 207 -8.63 13.17 4.92
N ASP A 208 -8.75 13.65 3.68
CA ASP A 208 -7.68 13.55 2.69
C ASP A 208 -6.42 14.30 3.14
N ASP A 209 -6.52 15.52 3.68
CA ASP A 209 -5.36 16.23 4.27
C ASP A 209 -4.74 15.44 5.45
N LEU A 210 -5.56 14.80 6.30
CA LEU A 210 -5.07 13.99 7.44
C LEU A 210 -4.43 12.65 7.02
N ILE A 211 -4.77 12.14 5.82
CA ILE A 211 -4.18 10.94 5.21
C ILE A 211 -2.89 11.31 4.45
N ASP A 212 -2.91 12.42 3.70
CA ASP A 212 -1.80 12.94 2.90
C ASP A 212 -0.56 13.33 3.77
N GLU A 213 -0.78 13.71 5.03
CA GLU A 213 0.26 13.99 6.03
C GLU A 213 0.55 12.79 6.98
N GLU A 214 0.05 11.60 6.68
CA GLU A 214 0.25 10.32 7.41
C GLU A 214 -0.26 10.30 8.88
N TRP A 215 -1.16 11.22 9.28
CA TRP A 215 -1.68 11.28 10.65
C TRP A 215 -2.79 10.25 10.91
N ILE A 216 -3.56 9.89 9.89
CA ILE A 216 -4.48 8.75 9.88
C ILE A 216 -3.87 7.62 9.05
N THR A 217 -3.81 6.41 9.65
CA THR A 217 -3.25 5.20 9.01
C THR A 217 -4.14 3.97 9.16
N ALA A 218 -5.23 4.02 9.93
CA ALA A 218 -6.12 2.88 10.15
C ALA A 218 -7.32 2.93 9.21
N ALA A 219 -7.37 2.03 8.22
CA ALA A 219 -8.52 1.91 7.31
C ALA A 219 -9.83 1.57 8.05
N PRO A 220 -11.00 2.03 7.56
CA PRO A 220 -12.30 1.68 8.13
C PRO A 220 -12.75 0.25 7.74
N GLU A 221 -13.68 -0.29 8.53
CA GLU A 221 -14.36 -1.55 8.22
C GLU A 221 -15.31 -1.37 7.01
N PRO A 222 -15.51 -2.38 6.15
CA PRO A 222 -16.36 -2.26 4.97
C PRO A 222 -17.85 -2.18 5.34
N ASP A 223 -18.53 -1.15 4.83
CA ASP A 223 -19.98 -0.92 5.01
C ASP A 223 -20.78 -0.90 3.68
N GLY A 224 -20.10 -1.10 2.54
CA GLY A 224 -20.69 -1.06 1.20
C GLY A 224 -20.90 0.35 0.63
N SER A 225 -20.54 1.41 1.35
CA SER A 225 -20.69 2.80 0.89
C SER A 225 -19.51 3.27 0.01
N PRO A 226 -19.75 4.17 -0.97
CA PRO A 226 -18.66 4.76 -1.77
C PRO A 226 -17.63 5.52 -0.93
N ARG A 227 -18.06 6.14 0.17
CA ARG A 227 -17.19 6.87 1.11
C ARG A 227 -16.17 5.92 1.75
N THR A 228 -16.65 4.81 2.28
CA THR A 228 -15.81 3.82 2.99
C THR A 228 -14.93 3.04 2.02
N ALA A 229 -15.43 2.72 0.82
CA ALA A 229 -14.62 2.16 -0.26
C ALA A 229 -13.46 3.11 -0.65
N TYR A 230 -13.73 4.41 -0.83
CA TYR A 230 -12.70 5.42 -1.11
C TYR A 230 -11.65 5.52 0.00
N LEU A 231 -12.09 5.63 1.26
CA LEU A 231 -11.17 5.71 2.40
C LEU A 231 -10.34 4.43 2.57
N ARG A 232 -10.88 3.25 2.26
CA ARG A 232 -10.13 1.99 2.19
C ARG A 232 -9.14 1.99 1.02
N ALA A 233 -9.52 2.52 -0.15
CA ALA A 233 -8.64 2.62 -1.31
C ALA A 233 -7.44 3.55 -1.09
N ARG A 234 -7.59 4.54 -0.21
CA ARG A 234 -6.50 5.43 0.22
C ARG A 234 -5.63 4.88 1.36
N LEU A 235 -6.17 4.02 2.24
CA LEU A 235 -5.50 3.58 3.48
C LEU A 235 -5.02 2.11 3.49
N ALA A 236 -5.65 1.24 2.71
CA ALA A 236 -5.33 -0.19 2.62
C ALA A 236 -5.79 -0.75 1.25
N PRO A 237 -5.20 -0.31 0.13
CA PRO A 237 -5.63 -0.71 -1.22
C PRO A 237 -5.57 -2.23 -1.46
N GLU A 238 -4.69 -2.94 -0.77
CA GLU A 238 -4.61 -4.41 -0.74
C GLU A 238 -5.85 -5.09 -0.17
N ALA A 239 -6.61 -4.39 0.67
CA ALA A 239 -7.74 -4.95 1.42
C ALA A 239 -9.11 -4.77 0.73
N LEU A 240 -9.15 -4.17 -0.47
CA LEU A 240 -10.39 -4.00 -1.23
C LEU A 240 -10.85 -5.31 -1.85
N ASN A 241 -12.16 -5.55 -1.78
CA ASN A 241 -12.82 -6.58 -2.60
C ASN A 241 -13.21 -6.03 -4.00
N ASP A 242 -13.65 -6.92 -4.89
CA ASP A 242 -13.91 -6.55 -6.29
C ASP A 242 -15.25 -5.78 -6.48
N GLU A 243 -16.14 -5.81 -5.50
CA GLU A 243 -17.34 -4.94 -5.45
C GLU A 243 -16.93 -3.50 -5.11
N GLU A 244 -16.04 -3.30 -4.14
CA GLU A 244 -15.46 -1.99 -3.79
C GLU A 244 -14.70 -1.37 -4.97
N LEU A 245 -13.88 -2.16 -5.68
CA LEU A 245 -13.21 -1.69 -6.92
C LEU A 245 -14.20 -1.33 -8.02
N SER A 246 -15.30 -2.08 -8.14
CA SER A 246 -16.35 -1.80 -9.13
C SER A 246 -17.13 -0.54 -8.79
N LEU A 247 -17.38 -0.29 -7.49
CA LEU A 247 -18.07 0.90 -6.98
C LEU A 247 -17.24 2.17 -7.19
N LEU A 248 -15.91 2.08 -7.07
CA LEU A 248 -14.97 3.18 -7.34
C LEU A 248 -14.64 3.37 -8.82
N GLY A 249 -14.94 2.38 -9.67
CA GLY A 249 -14.53 2.37 -11.08
C GLY A 249 -12.99 2.36 -11.27
N TRP A 250 -12.24 1.87 -10.28
CA TRP A 250 -10.78 2.06 -10.22
C TRP A 250 -10.02 1.14 -11.19
N ARG A 251 -9.91 1.60 -12.44
CA ARG A 251 -9.33 0.84 -13.56
C ARG A 251 -7.91 0.36 -13.29
N LEU A 252 -7.04 1.21 -12.71
CA LEU A 252 -5.62 0.91 -12.54
C LEU A 252 -5.36 -0.25 -11.56
N GLU A 253 -6.05 -0.29 -10.41
CA GLU A 253 -5.96 -1.41 -9.46
C GLU A 253 -6.59 -2.70 -10.02
N ARG A 254 -7.62 -2.59 -10.88
CA ARG A 254 -8.14 -3.75 -11.63
C ARG A 254 -7.11 -4.28 -12.64
N GLU A 255 -6.51 -3.41 -13.44
CA GLU A 255 -5.42 -3.77 -14.36
C GLU A 255 -4.26 -4.45 -13.62
N ARG A 256 -3.93 -4.01 -12.39
CA ARG A 256 -2.92 -4.64 -11.52
C ARG A 256 -3.28 -6.07 -11.11
N ARG A 257 -4.56 -6.32 -10.74
CA ARG A 257 -5.06 -7.64 -10.32
C ARG A 257 -5.23 -8.62 -11.50
N GLU A 258 -5.56 -8.09 -12.67
CA GLU A 258 -5.74 -8.85 -13.91
C GLU A 258 -4.42 -9.01 -14.71
N ALA A 259 -3.33 -8.37 -14.27
CA ALA A 259 -2.03 -8.44 -14.92
C ALA A 259 -1.43 -9.86 -14.89
N GLY A 260 -1.08 -10.37 -16.07
CA GLY A 260 -0.47 -11.69 -16.22
C GLY A 260 0.44 -11.79 -17.44
N PRO A 261 0.79 -13.03 -17.84
CA PRO A 261 1.56 -13.29 -19.06
C PRO A 261 0.82 -12.79 -20.30
N GLY A 262 1.39 -11.81 -21.00
CA GLY A 262 0.82 -11.25 -22.24
C GLY A 262 -0.17 -10.08 -22.08
N THR A 263 -0.43 -9.58 -20.87
CA THR A 263 -1.13 -8.29 -20.67
C THR A 263 -0.32 -7.14 -21.30
N GLU A 264 -0.93 -6.20 -22.02
CA GLU A 264 -0.22 -5.02 -22.53
C GLU A 264 0.00 -3.98 -21.40
N LEU A 265 1.13 -3.27 -21.43
CA LEU A 265 1.43 -2.23 -20.42
C LEU A 265 0.46 -1.05 -20.54
N GLY A 266 -0.30 -0.78 -19.49
CA GLY A 266 -1.19 0.38 -19.43
C GLY A 266 -0.43 1.71 -19.50
N PRO A 267 -0.99 2.74 -20.14
CA PRO A 267 -0.33 4.04 -20.32
C PRO A 267 -0.08 4.78 -19.00
N ASP A 268 -0.90 4.48 -17.98
CA ASP A 268 -0.93 5.15 -16.68
C ASP A 268 -0.15 4.39 -15.59
N TRP A 269 0.45 3.23 -15.90
CA TRP A 269 1.20 2.41 -14.92
C TRP A 269 2.45 3.14 -14.41
N SER A 270 2.79 2.97 -13.14
CA SER A 270 4.02 3.55 -12.57
C SER A 270 5.30 2.89 -13.12
N ASP A 271 6.44 3.58 -13.02
CA ASP A 271 7.78 3.03 -13.33
C ASP A 271 8.01 1.68 -12.64
N THR A 272 7.57 1.56 -11.38
CA THR A 272 7.67 0.36 -10.56
C THR A 272 6.90 -0.80 -11.19
N TRP A 273 5.64 -0.59 -11.57
CA TRP A 273 4.82 -1.65 -12.17
C TRP A 273 5.36 -2.06 -13.54
N ARG A 274 5.75 -1.10 -14.37
CA ARG A 274 6.36 -1.35 -15.69
C ARG A 274 7.64 -2.19 -15.58
N LEU A 275 8.51 -1.88 -14.62
CA LEU A 275 9.72 -2.67 -14.35
C LEU A 275 9.36 -4.09 -13.90
N LEU A 276 8.58 -4.22 -12.81
CA LEU A 276 8.28 -5.51 -12.22
C LEU A 276 7.55 -6.45 -13.20
N TRP A 277 6.57 -5.94 -13.94
CA TRP A 277 5.89 -6.72 -14.99
C TRP A 277 6.84 -7.14 -16.12
N ARG A 278 7.74 -6.27 -16.61
CA ARG A 278 8.74 -6.66 -17.62
C ARG A 278 9.68 -7.75 -17.09
N LEU A 279 10.06 -7.69 -15.81
CA LEU A 279 10.81 -8.76 -15.14
C LEU A 279 10.01 -10.06 -14.98
N GLN A 280 8.69 -10.01 -14.73
CA GLN A 280 7.81 -11.20 -14.75
C GLN A 280 7.78 -11.88 -16.11
N GLN A 281 7.67 -11.11 -17.21
CA GLN A 281 7.79 -11.67 -18.57
C GLN A 281 9.21 -12.21 -18.87
N GLY A 282 10.18 -11.89 -18.01
CA GLY A 282 11.59 -12.24 -18.13
C GLY A 282 12.33 -11.42 -19.19
N ASP A 283 11.95 -10.15 -19.38
CA ASP A 283 12.68 -9.21 -20.23
C ASP A 283 13.97 -8.75 -19.55
N THR A 284 15.10 -9.25 -20.06
CA THR A 284 16.43 -8.90 -19.58
C THR A 284 16.89 -7.48 -19.95
N ARG A 285 16.16 -6.74 -20.81
CA ARG A 285 16.50 -5.34 -21.15
C ARG A 285 16.07 -4.38 -20.04
N ALA A 286 14.92 -4.64 -19.39
CA ALA A 286 14.42 -3.88 -18.25
C ALA A 286 15.42 -3.77 -17.08
N VAL A 287 16.39 -4.69 -16.99
CA VAL A 287 17.50 -4.66 -16.02
C VAL A 287 18.48 -3.52 -16.31
N ASP A 288 18.72 -3.18 -17.58
CA ASP A 288 19.70 -2.16 -17.97
C ASP A 288 19.07 -0.77 -18.14
N ASP A 289 17.76 -0.71 -18.45
CA ASP A 289 17.02 0.52 -18.69
C ASP A 289 17.05 1.51 -17.50
N ASP A 290 16.90 2.80 -17.79
CA ASP A 290 16.83 3.87 -16.79
C ASP A 290 15.41 4.01 -16.22
N TRP A 291 15.31 3.93 -14.89
CA TRP A 291 14.06 4.02 -14.14
C TRP A 291 14.17 5.13 -13.09
N PRO A 292 13.64 6.34 -13.33
CA PRO A 292 13.86 7.49 -12.44
C PRO A 292 13.14 7.33 -11.09
N THR A 293 11.97 6.69 -11.06
CA THR A 293 11.04 6.76 -9.92
C THR A 293 10.83 5.42 -9.21
N LEU A 294 11.92 4.71 -8.87
CA LEU A 294 11.81 3.41 -8.17
C LEU A 294 11.84 3.52 -6.64
N PRO A 295 10.95 2.82 -5.90
CA PRO A 295 11.06 2.63 -4.47
C PRO A 295 12.30 1.78 -4.12
N ARG A 296 12.70 1.83 -2.85
CA ARG A 296 13.94 1.20 -2.36
C ARG A 296 14.02 -0.29 -2.69
N THR A 297 12.95 -1.04 -2.47
CA THR A 297 12.88 -2.51 -2.70
C THR A 297 13.10 -2.90 -4.16
N ALA A 298 12.40 -2.24 -5.09
CA ALA A 298 12.57 -2.45 -6.53
C ALA A 298 13.99 -2.06 -6.99
N ARG A 299 14.56 -1.00 -6.42
CA ARG A 299 15.93 -0.55 -6.69
C ARG A 299 16.99 -1.53 -6.16
N GLU A 300 16.78 -2.10 -4.99
CA GLU A 300 17.64 -3.15 -4.41
C GLU A 300 17.59 -4.42 -5.28
N LEU A 301 16.42 -4.89 -5.69
CA LEU A 301 16.26 -6.01 -6.63
C LEU A 301 16.95 -5.74 -7.98
N LEU A 302 16.75 -4.55 -8.55
CA LEU A 302 17.37 -4.15 -9.82
C LEU A 302 18.90 -4.15 -9.72
N ASN A 303 19.45 -3.70 -8.58
CA ASN A 303 20.88 -3.75 -8.31
C ASN A 303 21.40 -5.18 -8.11
N GLU A 304 20.67 -6.07 -7.44
CA GLU A 304 21.03 -7.50 -7.36
C GLU A 304 21.07 -8.12 -8.77
N LEU A 305 20.08 -7.85 -9.63
CA LEU A 305 20.04 -8.35 -11.01
C LEU A 305 21.16 -7.78 -11.89
N ARG A 306 21.47 -6.47 -11.78
CA ARG A 306 22.62 -5.84 -12.45
C ARG A 306 23.94 -6.51 -12.02
N ALA A 307 24.11 -6.79 -10.73
CA ALA A 307 25.28 -7.50 -10.22
C ALA A 307 25.36 -8.96 -10.72
N VAL A 308 24.23 -9.68 -10.83
CA VAL A 308 24.19 -11.02 -11.46
C VAL A 308 24.69 -10.96 -12.90
N ARG A 309 24.20 -10.00 -13.69
CA ARG A 309 24.59 -9.83 -15.10
C ARG A 309 26.08 -9.52 -15.26
N GLN A 310 26.64 -8.68 -14.41
CA GLN A 310 28.04 -8.25 -14.47
C GLN A 310 29.02 -9.31 -13.96
N THR A 311 28.66 -10.07 -12.93
CA THR A 311 29.58 -11.01 -12.24
C THR A 311 29.35 -12.48 -12.58
N GLY A 312 28.19 -12.83 -13.13
CA GLY A 312 27.76 -14.22 -13.30
C GLY A 312 27.48 -14.96 -11.98
N ARG A 313 27.47 -14.28 -10.82
CA ARG A 313 27.17 -14.92 -9.52
C ARG A 313 25.75 -14.60 -9.05
N VAL A 314 24.92 -15.63 -8.87
CA VAL A 314 23.56 -15.46 -8.30
C VAL A 314 23.61 -15.57 -6.77
N PRO A 315 23.24 -14.52 -6.02
CA PRO A 315 23.17 -14.58 -4.56
C PRO A 315 22.06 -15.53 -4.12
N HIS A 316 22.22 -16.13 -2.93
CA HIS A 316 21.27 -17.12 -2.39
C HIS A 316 19.83 -16.58 -2.31
N GLY A 317 19.63 -15.28 -2.03
CA GLY A 317 18.30 -14.66 -1.98
C GLY A 317 17.54 -14.72 -3.31
N LEU A 318 18.22 -14.46 -4.43
CA LEU A 318 17.61 -14.60 -5.77
C LEU A 318 17.49 -16.06 -6.20
N ALA A 319 18.48 -16.90 -5.88
CA ALA A 319 18.47 -18.31 -6.28
C ALA A 319 17.44 -19.17 -5.51
N ALA A 320 17.06 -18.76 -4.30
CA ALA A 320 16.01 -19.43 -3.52
C ALA A 320 14.61 -19.22 -4.11
N ASP A 321 14.36 -18.09 -4.76
CA ASP A 321 13.08 -17.79 -5.42
C ASP A 321 13.03 -18.47 -6.80
N GLN A 322 12.24 -19.53 -6.90
CA GLN A 322 12.10 -20.34 -8.11
C GLN A 322 11.42 -19.61 -9.27
N ALA A 323 10.58 -18.61 -8.98
CA ALA A 323 9.93 -17.81 -10.01
C ALA A 323 10.92 -16.90 -10.77
N LEU A 324 12.05 -16.54 -10.14
CA LEU A 324 13.11 -15.76 -10.78
C LEU A 324 14.02 -16.60 -11.69
N TRP A 325 13.97 -17.94 -11.61
CA TRP A 325 14.88 -18.82 -12.34
C TRP A 325 14.87 -18.64 -13.87
N PRO A 326 13.71 -18.45 -14.55
CA PRO A 326 13.67 -18.21 -16.00
C PRO A 326 14.26 -16.85 -16.40
N LEU A 327 14.13 -15.82 -15.55
CA LEU A 327 14.76 -14.51 -15.76
C LEU A 327 16.29 -14.63 -15.57
N LEU A 328 16.74 -15.27 -14.49
CA LEU A 328 18.15 -15.49 -14.19
C LEU A 328 18.86 -16.31 -15.29
N GLU A 329 18.20 -17.35 -15.82
CA GLU A 329 18.71 -18.15 -16.94
C GLU A 329 18.92 -17.31 -18.22
N ARG A 330 18.03 -16.35 -18.50
CA ARG A 330 18.17 -15.45 -19.66
C ARG A 330 19.24 -14.38 -19.42
N LEU A 331 19.30 -13.85 -18.20
CA LEU A 331 20.17 -12.72 -17.82
C LEU A 331 21.64 -13.13 -17.72
N ALA A 332 21.90 -14.33 -17.20
CA ALA A 332 23.24 -14.90 -17.10
C ALA A 332 23.18 -16.43 -17.32
N PRO A 333 23.14 -16.91 -18.58
CA PRO A 333 23.04 -18.34 -18.88
C PRO A 333 24.19 -19.19 -18.32
N GLU A 334 25.35 -18.58 -18.09
CA GLU A 334 26.57 -19.20 -17.59
C GLU A 334 26.75 -19.02 -16.06
N ALA A 335 25.69 -18.62 -15.34
CA ALA A 335 25.80 -18.23 -13.94
C ALA A 335 26.15 -19.37 -12.96
N HIS A 336 26.64 -18.94 -11.80
CA HIS A 336 27.04 -19.79 -10.68
C HIS A 336 26.34 -19.32 -9.39
N SER A 337 25.79 -20.26 -8.63
CA SER A 337 25.23 -20.01 -7.30
C SER A 337 25.62 -21.09 -6.31
N ASP A 338 25.80 -20.68 -5.05
CA ASP A 338 25.97 -21.57 -3.91
C ASP A 338 24.67 -22.36 -3.60
N PHE A 339 23.51 -21.91 -4.12
CA PHE A 339 22.24 -22.61 -3.98
C PHE A 339 22.11 -23.80 -4.95
N LYS A 340 22.50 -24.98 -4.46
CA LYS A 340 22.62 -26.24 -5.22
C LYS A 340 21.40 -26.59 -6.10
N LYS A 341 20.17 -26.27 -5.69
CA LYS A 341 18.95 -26.60 -6.46
C LYS A 341 18.88 -25.79 -7.77
N PHE A 342 19.12 -24.48 -7.71
CA PHE A 342 19.21 -23.62 -8.90
C PHE A 342 20.39 -24.01 -9.78
N GLN A 343 21.58 -24.25 -9.19
CA GLN A 343 22.76 -24.61 -9.96
C GLN A 343 22.57 -25.92 -10.75
N GLY A 344 21.92 -26.92 -10.14
CA GLY A 344 21.56 -28.17 -10.82
C GLY A 344 20.57 -27.96 -11.96
N TRP A 345 19.48 -27.22 -11.70
CA TRP A 345 18.47 -26.90 -12.70
C TRP A 345 19.03 -26.14 -13.91
N LEU A 346 19.83 -25.10 -13.66
CA LEU A 346 20.49 -24.32 -14.71
C LEU A 346 21.47 -25.19 -15.51
N ALA A 347 22.28 -26.02 -14.84
CA ALA A 347 23.26 -26.87 -15.52
C ALA A 347 22.60 -27.94 -16.41
N ILE A 348 21.52 -28.59 -15.98
CA ILE A 348 20.78 -29.54 -16.85
C ILE A 348 20.13 -28.81 -18.02
N ARG A 349 19.51 -27.64 -17.81
CA ARG A 349 18.93 -26.85 -18.91
C ARG A 349 19.97 -26.36 -19.92
N ARG A 350 21.17 -25.99 -19.47
CA ARG A 350 22.33 -25.70 -20.34
C ARG A 350 22.73 -26.92 -21.17
N LEU A 351 22.78 -28.12 -20.59
CA LEU A 351 23.03 -29.36 -21.36
C LEU A 351 21.93 -29.62 -22.39
N LEU A 352 20.65 -29.51 -22.02
CA LEU A 352 19.51 -29.69 -22.93
C LEU A 352 19.44 -28.62 -24.03
N ARG A 353 20.02 -27.44 -23.80
CA ARG A 353 20.24 -26.39 -24.81
C ARG A 353 21.40 -26.75 -25.74
N ALA A 354 22.53 -27.18 -25.20
CA ALA A 354 23.71 -27.60 -25.97
C ALA A 354 23.39 -28.80 -26.89
N LEU A 355 22.63 -29.79 -26.42
CA LEU A 355 22.15 -30.90 -27.27
C LEU A 355 21.27 -30.41 -28.43
N ARG A 356 20.31 -29.50 -28.16
CA ARG A 356 19.45 -28.91 -29.19
C ARG A 356 20.26 -28.08 -30.20
N HIS A 357 21.29 -27.35 -29.78
CA HIS A 357 22.21 -26.66 -30.69
C HIS A 357 23.09 -27.64 -31.50
N ALA A 358 23.59 -28.72 -30.89
CA ALA A 358 24.38 -29.73 -31.58
C ALA A 358 23.58 -30.39 -32.72
N HIS A 359 22.31 -30.74 -32.49
CA HIS A 359 21.43 -31.24 -33.55
C HIS A 359 21.09 -30.17 -34.59
N ARG A 360 20.83 -28.92 -34.19
CA ARG A 360 20.58 -27.85 -35.17
C ARG A 360 21.80 -27.61 -36.07
N ALA A 361 23.01 -27.60 -35.53
CA ALA A 361 24.23 -27.48 -36.31
C ALA A 361 24.39 -28.67 -37.27
N GLU A 362 24.26 -29.90 -36.77
CA GLU A 362 24.39 -31.12 -37.56
C GLU A 362 23.42 -31.21 -38.73
N ILE A 363 22.14 -30.84 -38.55
CA ILE A 363 21.15 -30.88 -39.65
C ILE A 363 21.35 -29.76 -40.69
N HIS A 364 22.15 -28.72 -40.40
CA HIS A 364 22.57 -27.69 -41.35
C HIS A 364 23.97 -27.97 -41.95
N GLY A 365 24.58 -29.13 -41.66
CA GLY A 365 25.92 -29.50 -42.14
C GLY A 365 27.10 -28.86 -41.38
N ASP A 366 26.84 -28.09 -40.33
CA ASP A 366 27.88 -27.51 -39.47
C ASP A 366 28.37 -28.54 -38.44
N HIS A 367 29.22 -29.45 -38.93
CA HIS A 367 29.79 -30.52 -38.12
C HIS A 367 30.79 -30.01 -37.07
N GLU A 368 31.51 -28.92 -37.33
CA GLU A 368 32.46 -28.35 -36.37
C GLU A 368 31.76 -27.77 -35.14
N LEU A 369 30.69 -26.98 -35.35
CA LEU A 369 29.86 -26.48 -34.27
C LEU A 369 29.11 -27.62 -33.56
N ALA A 370 28.60 -28.61 -34.30
CA ALA A 370 27.95 -29.77 -33.70
C ALA A 370 28.88 -30.50 -32.73
N ASP A 371 30.13 -30.77 -33.12
CA ASP A 371 31.10 -31.45 -32.28
C ASP A 371 31.67 -30.54 -31.18
N ALA A 372 31.75 -29.22 -31.38
CA ALA A 372 32.04 -28.29 -30.30
C ALA A 372 30.96 -28.31 -29.21
N GLN A 373 29.67 -28.28 -29.60
CA GLN A 373 28.54 -28.36 -28.65
C GLN A 373 28.47 -29.71 -27.95
N ARG A 374 28.75 -30.82 -28.65
CA ARG A 374 28.85 -32.18 -28.05
C ARG A 374 29.93 -32.25 -26.98
N ARG A 375 31.14 -31.74 -27.27
CA ARG A 375 32.26 -31.69 -26.30
C ARG A 375 31.91 -30.82 -25.09
N ALA A 376 31.40 -29.61 -25.31
CA ALA A 376 30.95 -28.73 -24.23
C ALA A 376 29.88 -29.38 -23.32
N ALA A 377 28.94 -30.13 -23.91
CA ALA A 377 27.95 -30.90 -23.16
C ALA A 377 28.57 -32.08 -22.39
N TRP A 378 29.51 -32.83 -22.99
CA TRP A 378 30.23 -33.93 -22.34
C TRP A 378 31.02 -33.48 -21.11
N ASP A 379 31.68 -32.32 -21.20
CA ASP A 379 32.51 -31.73 -20.15
C ASP A 379 31.69 -31.05 -19.04
N LEU A 380 30.58 -30.40 -19.39
CA LEU A 380 29.61 -29.91 -18.40
C LEU A 380 28.95 -31.07 -17.65
N ALA A 381 28.55 -32.14 -18.35
CA ALA A 381 28.02 -33.35 -17.71
C ALA A 381 29.06 -34.04 -16.79
N GLY A 382 30.34 -34.01 -17.16
CA GLY A 382 31.43 -34.51 -16.32
C GLY A 382 31.57 -33.74 -15.00
N ARG A 383 31.45 -32.41 -15.04
CA ARG A 383 31.49 -31.55 -13.84
C ARG A 383 30.30 -31.75 -12.90
N LEU A 384 29.23 -32.40 -13.35
CA LEU A 384 28.06 -32.75 -12.53
C LEU A 384 28.15 -34.13 -11.85
N ALA A 385 29.29 -34.83 -11.95
CA ALA A 385 29.51 -36.13 -11.28
C ALA A 385 29.19 -36.08 -9.77
N TYR A 386 29.60 -35.01 -9.08
CA TYR A 386 29.39 -34.81 -7.63
C TYR A 386 28.15 -33.97 -7.29
N ALA A 387 27.24 -33.77 -8.25
CA ALA A 387 25.95 -33.12 -8.00
C ALA A 387 24.99 -34.04 -7.21
N SER A 388 23.80 -33.51 -6.86
CA SER A 388 22.72 -34.31 -6.25
C SER A 388 22.28 -35.44 -7.19
N GLN A 389 21.79 -36.54 -6.62
CA GLN A 389 21.54 -37.78 -7.38
C GLN A 389 20.69 -37.57 -8.65
N LEU A 390 19.62 -36.77 -8.59
CA LEU A 390 18.79 -36.47 -9.77
C LEU A 390 19.55 -35.73 -10.89
N VAL A 391 20.40 -34.75 -10.55
CA VAL A 391 21.25 -34.02 -11.51
C VAL A 391 22.33 -34.94 -12.09
N ARG A 392 22.91 -35.78 -11.22
CA ARG A 392 23.96 -36.75 -11.55
C ARG A 392 23.49 -37.80 -12.56
N TRP A 393 22.29 -38.37 -12.35
CA TRP A 393 21.69 -39.35 -13.29
C TRP A 393 21.28 -38.72 -14.63
N GLU A 394 20.88 -37.44 -14.66
CA GLU A 394 20.62 -36.74 -15.92
C GLU A 394 21.89 -36.43 -16.70
N ALA A 395 22.96 -36.00 -16.02
CA ALA A 395 24.27 -35.83 -16.64
C ALA A 395 24.81 -37.13 -17.25
N GLN A 396 24.58 -38.26 -16.58
CA GLN A 396 24.87 -39.60 -17.12
C GLN A 396 23.97 -39.99 -18.29
N ASN A 397 22.66 -39.71 -18.22
CA ASN A 397 21.73 -39.95 -19.32
C ASN A 397 22.12 -39.16 -20.59
N ILE A 398 22.62 -37.94 -20.41
CA ILE A 398 23.12 -37.07 -21.47
C ILE A 398 24.47 -37.57 -22.02
N ARG A 399 25.36 -38.11 -21.18
CA ARG A 399 26.59 -38.80 -21.64
C ARG A 399 26.30 -40.08 -22.43
N ALA A 400 25.40 -40.93 -21.91
CA ALA A 400 24.92 -42.11 -22.63
C ALA A 400 24.29 -41.72 -23.97
N TYR A 401 23.52 -40.63 -24.02
CA TYR A 401 22.95 -40.11 -25.27
C TYR A 401 24.02 -39.69 -26.29
N LEU A 402 25.05 -38.97 -25.86
CA LEU A 402 26.17 -38.54 -26.71
C LEU A 402 27.00 -39.71 -27.25
N LEU A 403 27.09 -40.81 -26.50
CA LEU A 403 27.92 -41.99 -26.82
C LEU A 403 27.16 -43.09 -27.59
N ALA A 404 25.82 -43.16 -27.46
CA ALA A 404 24.95 -44.13 -28.13
C ALA A 404 25.03 -44.22 -29.68
N PRO A 405 25.50 -43.22 -30.45
CA PRO A 405 25.78 -43.37 -31.88
C PRO A 405 27.03 -44.21 -32.16
N THR A 406 28.09 -44.08 -31.35
CA THR A 406 29.40 -44.69 -31.58
C THR A 406 29.56 -46.02 -30.85
N ASP A 407 29.27 -46.05 -29.55
CA ASP A 407 29.30 -47.25 -28.70
C ASP A 407 28.04 -47.34 -27.79
N PRO A 408 27.02 -48.13 -28.18
CA PRO A 408 25.83 -48.33 -27.37
C PRO A 408 26.07 -49.20 -26.13
N ALA A 409 27.17 -49.96 -26.05
CA ALA A 409 27.49 -50.82 -24.91
C ALA A 409 28.16 -50.01 -23.79
N GLU A 410 29.15 -49.17 -24.11
CA GLU A 410 29.73 -48.22 -23.15
C GLU A 410 28.66 -47.22 -22.68
N ALA A 411 27.82 -46.70 -23.59
CA ALA A 411 26.67 -45.87 -23.22
C ALA A 411 25.72 -46.57 -22.22
N GLY A 412 25.58 -47.90 -22.33
CA GLY A 412 24.81 -48.72 -21.38
C GLY A 412 25.42 -48.73 -19.97
N THR A 413 26.75 -48.63 -19.84
CA THR A 413 27.44 -48.60 -18.54
C THR A 413 27.17 -47.30 -17.77
N TYR A 414 27.18 -46.15 -18.46
CA TYR A 414 26.78 -44.85 -17.90
C TYR A 414 25.33 -44.82 -17.40
N LEU A 415 24.45 -45.68 -17.93
CA LEU A 415 23.10 -45.83 -17.40
C LEU A 415 23.00 -46.89 -16.29
N ALA A 416 23.97 -47.78 -16.12
CA ALA A 416 23.92 -48.88 -15.16
C ALA A 416 24.30 -48.42 -13.74
N LEU A 417 25.39 -47.65 -13.63
CA LEU A 417 25.98 -47.14 -12.39
C LEU A 417 26.22 -45.65 -12.48
N ASP A 418 26.21 -44.96 -11.33
CA ASP A 418 26.56 -43.55 -11.25
C ASP A 418 28.09 -43.32 -11.21
N ALA A 419 28.51 -42.05 -11.18
CA ALA A 419 29.92 -41.65 -11.20
C ALA A 419 30.72 -42.08 -9.95
N GLU A 420 30.04 -42.53 -8.89
CA GLU A 420 30.61 -43.10 -7.67
C GLU A 420 30.33 -44.62 -7.56
N SER A 421 29.88 -45.24 -8.67
CA SER A 421 29.47 -46.65 -8.79
C SER A 421 28.21 -47.05 -7.99
N HIS A 422 27.35 -46.10 -7.63
CA HIS A 422 26.06 -46.40 -7.00
C HIS A 422 24.97 -46.78 -8.01
N GLN A 423 23.98 -47.54 -7.56
CA GLN A 423 22.77 -47.84 -8.35
C GLN A 423 21.67 -46.80 -8.11
N ALA A 424 20.91 -46.50 -9.16
CA ALA A 424 19.73 -45.64 -9.13
C ALA A 424 18.70 -46.15 -8.11
N ARG A 425 18.38 -45.34 -7.08
CA ARG A 425 17.37 -45.69 -6.06
C ARG A 425 16.02 -45.00 -6.31
N GLN A 426 14.94 -45.77 -6.21
CA GLN A 426 13.57 -45.30 -6.51
C GLN A 426 13.10 -44.17 -5.60
N ASN A 427 13.41 -44.23 -4.32
CA ASN A 427 13.10 -43.21 -3.31
C ASN A 427 13.80 -41.85 -3.52
N GLU A 428 14.80 -41.77 -4.42
CA GLU A 428 15.61 -40.57 -4.66
C GLU A 428 15.48 -40.01 -6.08
N LEU A 429 14.87 -40.77 -7.01
CA LEU A 429 14.63 -40.37 -8.39
C LEU A 429 13.14 -40.32 -8.75
N GLY A 430 12.28 -41.09 -8.07
CA GLY A 430 10.87 -41.26 -8.41
C GLY A 430 10.62 -42.27 -9.54
N ASP A 431 9.44 -42.89 -9.48
CA ASP A 431 9.05 -44.05 -10.28
C ASP A 431 9.13 -43.79 -11.80
N ALA A 432 8.65 -42.62 -12.25
CA ALA A 432 8.66 -42.25 -13.66
C ALA A 432 10.09 -42.11 -14.22
N THR A 433 11.00 -41.55 -13.44
CA THR A 433 12.42 -41.37 -13.77
C THR A 433 13.14 -42.71 -13.83
N VAL A 434 12.89 -43.61 -12.88
CA VAL A 434 13.42 -44.99 -12.89
C VAL A 434 12.87 -45.80 -14.06
N ALA A 435 11.57 -45.69 -14.38
CA ALA A 435 10.98 -46.37 -15.53
C ALA A 435 11.60 -45.91 -16.86
N ARG A 436 11.85 -44.60 -17.02
CA ARG A 436 12.59 -44.04 -18.18
C ARG A 436 14.05 -44.52 -18.22
N LEU A 437 14.74 -44.60 -17.09
CA LEU A 437 16.11 -45.14 -17.02
C LEU A 437 16.16 -46.62 -17.43
N VAL A 438 15.25 -47.47 -16.93
CA VAL A 438 15.11 -48.88 -17.31
C VAL A 438 14.80 -49.02 -18.80
N ARG A 439 13.95 -48.15 -19.35
CA ARG A 439 13.66 -48.10 -20.78
C ARG A 439 14.90 -47.72 -21.61
N ASN A 440 15.66 -46.72 -21.20
CA ASN A 440 16.87 -46.27 -21.90
C ASN A 440 17.97 -47.36 -21.89
N ARG A 441 18.17 -48.04 -20.75
CA ARG A 441 19.02 -49.26 -20.66
C ARG A 441 18.57 -50.32 -21.66
N SER A 442 17.26 -50.58 -21.72
CA SER A 442 16.66 -51.59 -22.61
C SER A 442 16.76 -51.22 -24.10
N PHE A 443 16.69 -49.93 -24.44
CA PHE A 443 16.91 -49.42 -25.79
C PHE A 443 18.36 -49.63 -26.23
N LEU A 444 19.33 -49.24 -25.40
CA LEU A 444 20.76 -49.44 -25.70
C LEU A 444 21.12 -50.92 -25.86
N ALA A 445 20.59 -51.80 -25.00
CA ALA A 445 20.78 -53.24 -25.11
C ALA A 445 20.18 -53.88 -26.39
N ARG A 446 19.23 -53.20 -27.06
CA ARG A 446 18.69 -53.62 -28.38
C ARG A 446 19.45 -53.02 -29.56
N ARG A 447 20.03 -51.83 -29.40
CA ARG A 447 20.65 -51.04 -30.48
C ARG A 447 21.93 -51.70 -30.99
N ARG A 448 22.00 -51.91 -32.30
CA ARG A 448 23.12 -52.59 -32.98
C ARG A 448 24.04 -51.57 -33.65
N ALA A 449 25.26 -51.99 -33.96
CA ALA A 449 26.19 -51.19 -34.78
C ALA A 449 25.67 -50.90 -36.20
N SER A 450 24.69 -51.68 -36.69
CA SER A 450 23.94 -51.39 -37.93
C SER A 450 23.02 -50.17 -37.83
N ASP A 451 22.66 -49.74 -36.62
CA ASP A 451 21.64 -48.72 -36.39
C ASP A 451 22.24 -47.31 -36.27
N ARG A 452 23.52 -47.16 -36.66
CA ARG A 452 24.30 -45.91 -36.55
C ARG A 452 23.60 -44.71 -37.18
N ASP A 453 23.05 -44.89 -38.38
CA ASP A 453 22.35 -43.84 -39.13
C ASP A 453 20.94 -43.56 -38.58
N ARG A 454 20.37 -44.46 -37.77
CA ARG A 454 19.05 -44.27 -37.15
C ARG A 454 19.17 -43.34 -35.93
N PRO A 455 18.41 -42.22 -35.87
CA PRO A 455 18.51 -41.27 -34.78
C PRO A 455 18.25 -41.91 -33.40
N VAL A 456 19.15 -41.63 -32.45
CA VAL A 456 19.07 -42.11 -31.04
C VAL A 456 17.82 -41.55 -30.34
N ASN A 457 17.45 -40.32 -30.66
CA ASN A 457 16.17 -39.71 -30.30
C ASN A 457 15.68 -38.81 -31.44
N PRO A 458 14.55 -39.13 -32.10
CA PRO A 458 14.08 -38.35 -33.24
C PRO A 458 13.46 -36.99 -32.84
N TYR A 459 12.96 -36.83 -31.60
CA TYR A 459 12.40 -35.55 -31.14
C TYR A 459 13.47 -34.46 -31.04
N LEU A 460 14.64 -34.81 -30.48
CA LEU A 460 15.79 -33.90 -30.38
C LEU A 460 16.37 -33.51 -31.74
N VAL A 461 16.36 -34.41 -32.74
CA VAL A 461 16.74 -34.09 -34.13
C VAL A 461 15.77 -33.09 -34.77
N LEU A 462 14.49 -33.11 -34.38
CA LEU A 462 13.49 -32.12 -34.76
C LEU A 462 13.47 -30.88 -33.84
N GLY A 463 14.45 -30.74 -32.93
CA GLY A 463 14.59 -29.61 -32.00
C GLY A 463 13.53 -29.51 -30.89
N VAL A 464 12.58 -30.45 -30.82
CA VAL A 464 11.48 -30.46 -29.86
C VAL A 464 11.77 -31.36 -28.66
N GLU A 465 10.94 -31.22 -27.63
CA GLU A 465 11.06 -32.01 -26.40
C GLU A 465 10.55 -33.45 -26.60
N ASP A 466 11.06 -34.38 -25.80
CA ASP A 466 10.80 -35.81 -25.96
C ASP A 466 9.31 -36.13 -25.84
N GLY A 467 8.74 -36.77 -26.88
CA GLY A 467 7.32 -37.09 -26.93
C GLY A 467 6.38 -35.92 -27.30
N SER A 468 6.91 -34.70 -27.56
CA SER A 468 6.10 -33.52 -27.85
C SER A 468 5.09 -33.75 -29.00
N PRO A 469 3.80 -33.40 -28.83
CA PRO A 469 2.78 -33.57 -29.89
C PRO A 469 3.01 -32.64 -31.08
N GLU A 470 3.73 -31.54 -30.89
CA GLU A 470 3.98 -30.50 -31.90
C GLU A 470 5.10 -30.86 -32.89
N TRP A 471 5.69 -32.06 -32.79
CA TRP A 471 6.82 -32.48 -33.64
C TRP A 471 6.53 -32.33 -35.14
N LYS A 472 5.27 -32.50 -35.57
CA LYS A 472 4.84 -32.31 -36.98
C LYS A 472 4.92 -30.84 -37.44
N GLN A 473 4.77 -29.89 -36.53
CA GLN A 473 4.94 -28.46 -36.82
C GLN A 473 6.41 -28.10 -36.92
N SER A 474 7.25 -28.56 -35.98
CA SER A 474 8.70 -28.34 -36.05
C SER A 474 9.32 -28.98 -37.30
N TRP A 475 8.97 -30.23 -37.65
CA TRP A 475 9.42 -30.86 -38.90
C TRP A 475 9.07 -30.02 -40.14
N ARG A 476 7.87 -29.43 -40.21
CA ARG A 476 7.47 -28.54 -41.33
C ARG A 476 8.25 -27.23 -41.38
N ALA A 477 8.62 -26.68 -40.22
CA ALA A 477 9.42 -25.46 -40.15
C ALA A 477 10.87 -25.77 -40.57
N VAL A 478 11.54 -26.64 -39.81
CA VAL A 478 12.94 -27.04 -40.03
C VAL A 478 13.17 -27.52 -41.47
N ARG A 479 12.32 -28.40 -42.03
CA ARG A 479 12.51 -28.92 -43.39
C ARG A 479 12.58 -27.85 -44.49
N ARG A 480 12.01 -26.66 -44.28
CA ARG A 480 12.08 -25.54 -45.24
C ARG A 480 13.43 -24.83 -45.23
N GLU A 481 14.12 -24.84 -44.09
CA GLU A 481 15.41 -24.17 -43.87
C GLU A 481 16.60 -25.02 -44.38
N LEU A 482 16.41 -26.33 -44.56
CA LEU A 482 17.49 -27.29 -44.84
C LEU A 482 17.73 -27.58 -46.32
N ASP A 483 18.97 -27.97 -46.60
CA ASP A 483 19.46 -28.60 -47.83
C ASP A 483 18.99 -30.07 -47.93
N GLU A 484 19.44 -30.80 -48.96
CA GLU A 484 19.00 -32.19 -49.16
C GLU A 484 19.62 -33.17 -48.15
N ALA A 485 20.85 -32.94 -47.67
CA ALA A 485 21.44 -33.80 -46.63
C ALA A 485 20.70 -33.65 -45.29
N GLY A 486 20.44 -32.42 -44.86
CA GLY A 486 19.65 -32.10 -43.68
C GLY A 486 18.22 -32.66 -43.75
N ARG A 487 17.58 -32.55 -44.93
CA ARG A 487 16.23 -33.13 -45.17
C ARG A 487 16.20 -34.63 -45.00
N VAL A 488 17.21 -35.39 -45.46
CA VAL A 488 17.26 -36.84 -45.25
C VAL A 488 17.25 -37.17 -43.75
N ARG A 489 18.10 -36.51 -42.95
CA ARG A 489 18.20 -36.72 -41.49
C ARG A 489 16.90 -36.35 -40.75
N VAL A 490 16.27 -35.26 -41.15
CA VAL A 490 14.99 -34.77 -40.59
C VAL A 490 13.79 -35.62 -41.02
N ASN A 491 13.81 -36.21 -42.22
CA ASN A 491 12.79 -37.17 -42.65
C ASN A 491 12.94 -38.53 -41.94
N GLN A 492 14.17 -39.04 -41.76
CA GLN A 492 14.43 -40.23 -40.94
C GLN A 492 13.86 -40.09 -39.51
N ALA A 493 13.99 -38.90 -38.91
CA ALA A 493 13.42 -38.60 -37.60
C ALA A 493 11.88 -38.62 -37.60
N LYS A 494 11.22 -37.97 -38.58
CA LYS A 494 9.77 -38.07 -38.81
C LYS A 494 9.33 -39.53 -38.95
N ASP A 495 9.96 -40.27 -39.85
CA ASP A 495 9.50 -41.59 -40.27
C ASP A 495 9.63 -42.63 -39.15
N ALA A 496 10.62 -42.47 -38.27
CA ALA A 496 10.75 -43.24 -37.02
C ALA A 496 9.59 -42.98 -36.03
N ILE A 497 9.13 -41.72 -35.90
CA ILE A 497 7.98 -41.38 -35.05
C ILE A 497 6.68 -41.90 -35.68
N GLU A 498 6.47 -41.69 -36.99
CA GLU A 498 5.26 -42.15 -37.68
C GLU A 498 5.15 -43.67 -37.75
N ALA A 499 6.26 -44.41 -37.83
CA ALA A 499 6.25 -45.87 -37.76
C ALA A 499 5.69 -46.36 -36.41
N ALA A 500 6.18 -45.81 -35.31
CA ALA A 500 5.68 -46.13 -33.97
C ALA A 500 4.20 -45.76 -33.81
N GLN A 501 3.80 -44.55 -34.25
CA GLN A 501 2.40 -44.12 -34.25
C GLN A 501 1.49 -45.06 -35.07
N ARG A 502 1.95 -45.55 -36.23
CA ARG A 502 1.21 -46.52 -37.06
C ARG A 502 1.08 -47.90 -36.42
N GLU A 503 2.04 -48.30 -35.59
CA GLU A 503 2.00 -49.57 -34.84
C GLU A 503 1.21 -49.48 -33.51
N GLY A 504 0.69 -48.30 -33.14
CA GLY A 504 0.07 -48.07 -31.83
C GLY A 504 1.06 -48.13 -30.67
N ARG A 505 2.34 -47.88 -30.94
CA ARG A 505 3.45 -47.98 -29.98
C ARG A 505 4.09 -46.62 -29.75
N ASP A 506 4.69 -46.42 -28.58
CA ASP A 506 5.55 -45.26 -28.35
C ASP A 506 6.95 -45.48 -28.98
N THR A 507 7.55 -44.42 -29.53
CA THR A 507 8.76 -44.50 -30.35
C THR A 507 9.95 -45.05 -29.58
N ASP A 508 10.59 -46.12 -30.08
CA ASP A 508 11.78 -46.70 -29.45
C ASP A 508 12.99 -45.77 -29.64
N ARG A 509 13.48 -45.21 -28.52
CA ARG A 509 14.45 -44.10 -28.44
C ARG A 509 15.11 -44.06 -27.05
N LEU A 510 16.21 -43.33 -26.93
CA LEU A 510 16.76 -42.91 -25.63
C LEU A 510 16.10 -41.60 -25.20
N VAL A 511 15.29 -41.64 -24.14
CA VAL A 511 14.52 -40.51 -23.60
C VAL A 511 15.44 -39.55 -22.85
N VAL A 512 15.43 -38.27 -23.24
CA VAL A 512 16.21 -37.20 -22.60
C VAL A 512 15.32 -35.94 -22.49
N PRO A 513 15.15 -35.34 -21.30
CA PRO A 513 15.62 -35.75 -19.98
C PRO A 513 14.83 -36.93 -19.36
N LEU A 514 15.37 -37.54 -18.30
CA LEU A 514 14.68 -38.54 -17.47
C LEU A 514 13.54 -37.94 -16.63
N ALA A 515 13.68 -36.70 -16.16
CA ALA A 515 12.74 -36.02 -15.26
C ALA A 515 12.38 -34.61 -15.79
N PRO A 516 11.70 -34.49 -16.95
CA PRO A 516 11.44 -33.20 -17.61
C PRO A 516 10.76 -32.18 -16.70
N ASP A 517 9.83 -32.63 -15.86
CA ASP A 517 9.04 -31.78 -14.96
C ASP A 517 9.94 -31.10 -13.89
N CYS A 518 11.08 -31.70 -13.55
CA CYS A 518 12.08 -31.11 -12.65
C CYS A 518 12.97 -30.06 -13.32
N TRP A 519 13.00 -30.02 -14.66
CA TRP A 519 13.82 -29.10 -15.48
C TRP A 519 13.00 -28.12 -16.31
N ALA A 520 11.67 -28.18 -16.21
CA ALA A 520 10.74 -27.19 -16.73
C ALA A 520 11.02 -25.79 -16.14
N ALA A 521 10.50 -24.74 -16.77
CA ALA A 521 10.48 -23.42 -16.15
C ALA A 521 9.49 -23.44 -14.97
N PRO A 522 9.88 -23.01 -13.75
CA PRO A 522 8.95 -22.93 -12.63
C PRO A 522 7.78 -22.00 -12.95
N THR A 523 6.56 -22.43 -12.60
CA THR A 523 5.31 -21.68 -12.78
C THR A 523 4.85 -20.93 -11.52
N SER A 524 5.70 -20.93 -10.48
CA SER A 524 5.51 -20.11 -9.28
C SER A 524 5.56 -18.61 -9.59
N VAL A 525 4.82 -17.80 -8.83
CA VAL A 525 4.93 -16.33 -8.83
C VAL A 525 5.97 -15.88 -7.78
N SER A 526 6.69 -14.80 -8.06
CA SER A 526 7.68 -14.22 -7.15
C SER A 526 7.06 -13.06 -6.37
N HIS A 527 7.00 -13.18 -5.04
CA HIS A 527 6.67 -12.07 -4.13
C HIS A 527 7.57 -10.83 -4.28
N ARG A 528 8.77 -10.96 -4.89
CA ARG A 528 9.65 -9.83 -5.24
C ARG A 528 9.27 -9.13 -6.55
N LEU A 529 8.36 -9.72 -7.33
CA LEU A 529 7.86 -9.23 -8.61
C LEU A 529 6.36 -8.95 -8.60
N ASP A 530 5.66 -9.21 -7.49
CA ASP A 530 4.26 -8.80 -7.31
C ASP A 530 4.15 -7.29 -7.51
N LEU A 531 3.16 -6.86 -8.29
CA LEU A 531 2.89 -5.44 -8.50
C LEU A 531 2.33 -4.89 -7.18
N PRO A 532 3.01 -3.95 -6.49
CA PRO A 532 2.53 -3.43 -5.21
C PRO A 532 1.26 -2.59 -5.45
N PRO A 533 0.19 -2.76 -4.66
CA PRO A 533 -0.96 -1.88 -4.76
C PRO A 533 -0.55 -0.45 -4.38
N GLU A 534 -0.94 0.52 -5.20
CA GLU A 534 -0.67 1.94 -4.99
C GLU A 534 -1.95 2.58 -4.41
N PRO A 535 -1.88 3.41 -3.34
CA PRO A 535 -3.06 4.07 -2.79
C PRO A 535 -3.80 4.91 -3.82
N MET A 536 -5.13 4.96 -3.74
CA MET A 536 -5.94 5.78 -4.62
C MET A 536 -5.61 7.27 -4.43
N GLU A 537 -5.44 7.98 -5.55
CA GLU A 537 -5.22 9.42 -5.54
C GLU A 537 -6.42 10.17 -4.94
N ARG A 538 -6.13 11.35 -4.41
CA ARG A 538 -7.12 12.26 -3.82
C ARG A 538 -8.17 12.66 -4.87
N ALA A 539 -9.44 12.35 -4.59
CA ALA A 539 -10.58 12.74 -5.41
C ALA A 539 -11.27 14.05 -4.97
N THR A 540 -10.83 14.65 -3.86
CA THR A 540 -11.41 15.87 -3.29
C THR A 540 -10.61 17.14 -3.58
N GLU A 541 -11.30 18.28 -3.65
CA GLU A 541 -10.67 19.60 -3.57
C GLU A 541 -10.09 19.87 -2.16
N PRO A 542 -9.23 20.89 -1.97
CA PRO A 542 -8.76 21.30 -0.64
C PRO A 542 -9.91 21.70 0.30
N PRO A 543 -9.83 21.39 1.62
CA PRO A 543 -10.92 21.65 2.56
C PRO A 543 -11.21 23.14 2.73
N SER A 544 -12.49 23.49 2.64
CA SER A 544 -13.00 24.84 2.88
C SER A 544 -12.91 25.24 4.35
N GLU A 545 -13.17 26.51 4.66
CA GLU A 545 -13.27 26.98 6.04
C GLU A 545 -14.43 26.29 6.80
N SER A 546 -15.53 25.99 6.11
CA SER A 546 -16.65 25.23 6.68
C SER A 546 -16.30 23.76 6.97
N ASP A 547 -15.39 23.15 6.21
CA ASP A 547 -14.91 21.80 6.49
C ASP A 547 -14.00 21.80 7.73
N ARG A 548 -13.13 22.82 7.85
CA ARG A 548 -12.16 22.94 8.95
C ARG A 548 -12.81 23.29 10.29
N GLU A 549 -13.87 24.09 10.30
CA GLU A 549 -14.65 24.35 11.53
C GLU A 549 -15.74 23.28 11.76
N TRP A 550 -15.86 22.22 10.93
CA TRP A 550 -16.94 21.22 11.03
C TRP A 550 -16.98 20.53 12.40
N ALA A 551 -15.85 19.98 12.86
CA ALA A 551 -15.77 19.24 14.11
C ALA A 551 -16.09 20.13 15.33
N ARG A 552 -15.57 21.36 15.32
CA ARG A 552 -15.85 22.39 16.32
C ARG A 552 -17.34 22.78 16.33
N THR A 553 -17.95 22.94 15.15
CA THR A 553 -19.38 23.27 15.00
C THR A 553 -20.28 22.12 15.47
N ALA A 554 -19.91 20.88 15.18
CA ALA A 554 -20.62 19.69 15.68
C ALA A 554 -20.53 19.57 17.21
N ALA A 555 -19.34 19.75 17.78
CA ALA A 555 -19.14 19.77 19.23
C ALA A 555 -19.91 20.92 19.93
N ALA A 556 -20.04 22.07 19.28
CA ALA A 556 -20.85 23.19 19.78
C ALA A 556 -22.36 22.87 19.76
N ARG A 557 -22.86 22.23 18.69
CA ARG A 557 -24.25 21.72 18.63
C ARG A 557 -24.52 20.68 19.71
N GLU A 558 -23.56 19.83 20.07
CA GLU A 558 -23.70 18.90 21.20
C GLU A 558 -23.88 19.66 22.52
N ILE A 559 -23.06 20.68 22.81
CA ILE A 559 -23.14 21.47 24.05
C ILE A 559 -24.50 22.19 24.17
N ILE A 560 -24.98 22.82 23.10
CA ILE A 560 -26.33 23.43 23.07
C ILE A 560 -27.41 22.37 23.29
N THR A 561 -27.28 21.19 22.67
CA THR A 561 -28.22 20.06 22.83
C THR A 561 -28.23 19.51 24.26
N MET A 562 -27.08 19.49 24.94
CA MET A 562 -26.99 19.12 26.36
C MET A 562 -27.68 20.14 27.27
N ALA A 563 -27.68 21.42 26.90
CA ALA A 563 -28.36 22.50 27.62
C ALA A 563 -29.90 22.44 27.45
N THR A 564 -30.40 22.17 26.24
CA THR A 564 -31.85 22.01 25.99
C THR A 564 -32.41 20.73 26.62
N SER A 565 -31.64 19.63 26.59
CA SER A 565 -32.10 18.30 27.03
C SER A 565 -32.14 18.10 28.55
N ARG A 566 -31.51 18.99 29.34
CA ARG A 566 -31.58 18.97 30.81
C ARG A 566 -32.22 20.27 31.32
N PRO A 567 -33.46 20.25 31.82
CA PRO A 567 -34.06 21.46 32.40
C PRO A 567 -33.25 21.94 33.62
N PRO A 568 -33.08 23.25 33.82
CA PRO A 568 -32.24 23.79 34.88
C PRO A 568 -32.63 23.26 36.27
N GLN A 569 -31.73 22.49 36.89
CA GLN A 569 -31.84 22.14 38.29
C GLN A 569 -31.31 23.30 39.13
N ALA A 570 -32.21 23.97 39.85
CA ALA A 570 -31.81 24.94 40.87
C ALA A 570 -30.89 24.25 41.88
N ALA A 571 -29.78 24.92 42.24
CA ALA A 571 -28.76 24.34 43.11
C ALA A 571 -29.34 24.04 44.49
N LYS A 572 -29.55 22.75 44.80
CA LYS A 572 -29.86 22.31 46.16
C LYS A 572 -28.63 22.53 47.04
N HIS A 573 -28.54 23.70 47.66
CA HIS A 573 -27.57 23.93 48.72
C HIS A 573 -27.75 22.87 49.81
N LEU A 574 -26.68 22.13 50.09
CA LEU A 574 -26.54 21.38 51.32
C LEU A 574 -26.51 22.39 52.48
N ALA A 575 -27.65 22.57 53.13
CA ALA A 575 -27.71 23.25 54.41
C ALA A 575 -26.84 22.46 55.40
N ALA A 576 -25.83 23.11 55.98
CA ALA A 576 -24.93 22.47 56.92
C ALA A 576 -25.72 21.94 58.14
N SER A 577 -25.57 20.67 58.46
CA SER A 577 -26.00 20.13 59.75
C SER A 577 -25.28 20.91 60.84
N ARG A 578 -26.04 21.65 61.65
CA ARG A 578 -25.55 22.13 62.94
C ARG A 578 -25.79 21.01 63.93
N ASP A 579 -24.73 20.35 64.36
CA ASP A 579 -24.80 19.39 65.45
C ASP A 579 -25.18 20.11 66.76
N PRO A 580 -26.24 19.67 67.46
CA PRO A 580 -26.41 19.93 68.87
C PRO A 580 -25.73 18.82 69.69
N GLU A 581 -25.27 19.19 70.90
CA GLU A 581 -25.09 18.28 72.04
C GLU A 581 -24.11 17.10 71.87
N SER A 582 -22.84 17.38 72.13
CA SER A 582 -22.03 16.45 72.92
C SER A 582 -21.33 17.20 74.06
N SER A 583 -21.77 16.93 75.29
CA SER A 583 -21.07 17.26 76.53
C SER A 583 -21.43 16.17 77.55
N ALA A 584 -20.41 15.69 78.26
CA ALA A 584 -20.41 14.44 79.02
C ALA A 584 -21.12 14.59 80.40
N PRO A 585 -21.14 13.58 81.32
CA PRO A 585 -20.11 12.58 81.60
C PRO A 585 -20.22 11.26 80.83
#